data_AF-A0A820MH51-F1
#
_entry.id   AF-A0A820MH51-F1
#
_cell.length_a   1.000
_cell.length_b   1.000
_cell.length_c   1.000
_cell.angle_alpha   90.00
_cell.angle_beta   90.00
_cell.angle_gamma   90.00
#
_symmetry.space_group_name_H-M   'P 1'
#
loop_
_entity.id
_entity.type
_entity.pdbx_description
1 polymer ?
#
loop_
_entity_poly.entity_id
_entity_poly.type
_entity_poly.pdbx_seq_one_letter_code
_entity_poly.pdbx_strand_id
1 'polypeptide(L)'
;RNPDDLRKLNQAYRQSPMWSNVNSLSQREKSNDQFEKLRRKQQGAAARSLGVEIYYVSQRTLKNAIRNPALFLSQIVVAIILGLLIGLVFHDMEKTIDPGVQNRLGAIFFIIISQIFSTITALEPLLKERALFIHENVSGYYRISTFFIAKLICDVLPMRVLPSIIFSLIAYFLTGLQRSVG
;
A
#
# COMPACT_ATOMS: atom_id res chain seq x y z
N ARG A 1 -32.09 -38.36 16.49
CA ARG A 1 -31.46 -38.09 17.81
C ARG A 1 -32.45 -37.23 18.60
N ASN A 2 -33.01 -37.73 19.68
CA ASN A 2 -34.15 -37.11 20.37
C ASN A 2 -33.71 -35.77 21.02
N PRO A 3 -34.38 -34.63 20.76
CA PRO A 3 -33.97 -33.32 21.27
C PRO A 3 -34.03 -33.22 22.81
N ASP A 4 -34.84 -34.06 23.46
CA ASP A 4 -34.99 -34.08 24.91
C ASP A 4 -33.77 -34.68 25.63
N ASP A 5 -33.04 -35.60 24.99
CA ASP A 5 -31.83 -36.18 25.57
C ASP A 5 -30.68 -35.15 25.61
N LEU A 6 -30.60 -34.28 24.60
CA LEU A 6 -29.61 -33.19 24.57
C LEU A 6 -29.88 -32.16 25.69
N ARG A 7 -31.15 -31.90 25.99
CA ARG A 7 -31.55 -31.01 27.08
C ARG A 7 -31.18 -31.57 28.44
N LYS A 8 -31.45 -32.86 28.68
CA LYS A 8 -31.05 -33.56 29.91
C LYS A 8 -29.54 -33.54 30.11
N LEU A 9 -28.77 -33.80 29.05
CA LEU A 9 -27.32 -33.81 29.11
C LEU A 9 -26.74 -32.41 29.40
N ASN A 10 -27.33 -31.35 28.82
CA ASN A 10 -26.94 -29.97 29.12
C ASN A 10 -27.24 -29.59 30.58
N GLN A 11 -28.39 -30.00 31.11
CA GLN A 11 -28.76 -29.75 32.51
C GLN A 11 -27.85 -30.50 33.48
N ALA A 12 -27.58 -31.78 33.22
CA ALA A 12 -26.65 -32.58 34.01
C ALA A 12 -25.23 -31.99 33.99
N TYR A 13 -24.77 -31.49 32.83
CA TYR A 13 -23.49 -30.80 32.72
C TYR A 13 -23.45 -29.53 33.56
N ARG A 14 -24.48 -28.68 33.51
CA ARG A 14 -24.56 -27.44 34.31
C ARG A 14 -24.56 -27.67 35.83
N GLN A 15 -25.08 -28.81 36.28
CA GLN A 15 -25.09 -29.19 37.70
C GLN A 15 -23.77 -29.84 38.15
N SER A 16 -22.91 -30.23 37.21
CA SER A 16 -21.65 -30.90 37.52
C SER A 16 -20.60 -29.93 38.13
N PRO A 17 -19.70 -30.42 38.98
CA PRO A 17 -18.57 -29.62 39.47
C PRO A 17 -17.62 -29.19 38.35
N MET A 18 -17.60 -29.91 37.21
CA MET A 18 -16.80 -29.57 36.03
C MET A 18 -17.25 -28.25 35.39
N TRP A 19 -18.57 -27.99 35.31
CA TRP A 19 -19.11 -26.73 34.78
C TRP A 19 -18.71 -25.52 35.64
N SER A 20 -18.70 -25.68 36.97
CA SER A 20 -18.26 -24.61 37.88
C SER A 20 -16.80 -24.23 37.64
N ASN A 21 -15.91 -25.23 37.51
CA ASN A 21 -14.51 -25.00 37.18
C ASN A 21 -14.35 -24.30 35.83
N VAL A 22 -15.00 -24.79 34.76
CA VAL A 22 -14.92 -24.19 33.43
C VAL A 22 -15.49 -22.76 33.40
N ASN A 23 -16.58 -22.50 34.12
CA ASN A 23 -17.16 -21.16 34.20
C ASN A 23 -16.23 -20.17 34.93
N SER A 24 -15.56 -20.62 36.00
CA SER A 24 -14.57 -19.82 36.72
C SER A 24 -13.33 -19.51 35.86
N LEU A 25 -12.89 -20.46 35.03
CA LEU A 25 -11.81 -20.26 34.06
C LEU A 25 -12.21 -19.28 32.95
N SER A 26 -13.43 -19.43 32.41
CA SER A 26 -13.95 -18.50 31.39
C SER A 26 -14.12 -17.08 31.93
N GLN A 27 -14.53 -16.91 33.20
CA GLN A 27 -14.58 -15.59 33.83
C GLN A 27 -13.18 -14.99 34.03
N ARG A 28 -12.20 -15.82 34.41
CA ARG A 28 -10.79 -15.39 34.51
C ARG A 28 -10.23 -14.98 33.16
N GLU A 29 -10.46 -15.75 32.10
CA GLU A 29 -10.06 -15.40 30.74
C GLU A 29 -10.73 -14.11 30.25
N LYS A 30 -12.05 -13.95 30.42
CA LYS A 30 -12.76 -12.72 30.04
C LYS A 30 -12.23 -11.49 30.78
N SER A 31 -11.94 -11.63 32.07
CA SER A 31 -11.32 -10.59 32.87
C SER A 31 -9.92 -10.26 32.33
N ASN A 32 -9.10 -11.29 32.08
CA ASN A 32 -7.74 -11.13 31.54
C ASN A 32 -7.74 -10.46 30.15
N ASP A 33 -8.65 -10.86 29.27
CA ASP A 33 -8.88 -10.26 27.94
C ASP A 33 -9.32 -8.79 28.06
N GLN A 34 -10.15 -8.46 29.05
CA GLN A 34 -10.59 -7.10 29.30
C GLN A 34 -9.44 -6.24 29.83
N PHE A 35 -8.62 -6.77 30.74
CA PHE A 35 -7.40 -6.12 31.22
C PHE A 35 -6.37 -5.93 30.09
N GLU A 36 -6.17 -6.93 29.23
CA GLU A 36 -5.33 -6.83 28.04
C GLU A 36 -5.82 -5.73 27.09
N LYS A 37 -7.13 -5.66 26.79
CA LYS A 37 -7.71 -4.62 25.93
C LYS A 37 -7.52 -3.21 26.52
N LEU A 38 -7.70 -3.05 27.83
CA LEU A 38 -7.47 -1.78 28.52
C LEU A 38 -5.99 -1.37 28.48
N ARG A 39 -5.08 -2.32 28.71
CA ARG A 39 -3.63 -2.10 28.65
C ARG A 39 -3.17 -1.74 27.23
N ARG A 40 -3.69 -2.43 26.21
CA ARG A 40 -3.48 -2.10 24.77
C ARG A 40 -4.00 -0.71 24.43
N LYS A 41 -5.18 -0.32 24.92
CA LYS A 41 -5.76 1.02 24.70
C LYS A 41 -4.94 2.13 25.36
N GLN A 42 -4.37 1.88 26.55
CA GLN A 42 -3.46 2.82 27.21
C GLN A 42 -2.09 2.90 26.52
N GLN A 43 -1.54 1.78 26.07
CA GLN A 43 -0.27 1.74 25.31
C GLN A 43 -0.38 2.43 23.93
N GLY A 44 -1.55 2.38 23.28
CA GLY A 44 -1.81 3.12 22.03
C GLY A 44 -2.21 4.60 22.19
N ALA A 45 -2.35 5.08 23.44
CA ALA A 45 -2.75 6.45 23.76
C ALA A 45 -1.63 7.27 24.42
N ALA A 46 -0.70 6.63 25.12
CA ALA A 46 0.41 7.29 25.79
C ALA A 46 1.74 6.97 25.07
N ALA A 47 2.31 7.94 24.34
CA ALA A 47 3.67 8.42 24.62
C ALA A 47 4.29 9.38 23.59
N ARG A 48 3.88 9.44 22.31
CA ARG A 48 4.61 10.30 21.33
C ARG A 48 3.72 10.96 20.27
N SER A 49 4.09 12.18 19.88
CA SER A 49 3.48 12.92 18.77
C SER A 49 3.48 12.07 17.49
N LEU A 50 2.34 12.03 16.81
CA LEU A 50 2.16 11.28 15.56
C LEU A 50 3.24 11.63 14.53
N GLY A 51 3.68 12.89 14.47
CA GLY A 51 4.72 13.33 13.53
C GLY A 51 6.10 12.74 13.81
N VAL A 52 6.45 12.56 15.09
CA VAL A 52 7.72 11.97 15.49
C VAL A 52 7.75 10.49 15.16
N GLU A 53 6.64 9.79 15.38
CA GLU A 53 6.50 8.37 15.03
C GLU A 53 6.55 8.15 13.51
N ILE A 54 5.84 8.98 12.74
CA ILE A 54 5.91 9.00 11.27
C ILE A 54 7.34 9.21 10.79
N TYR A 55 8.06 10.18 11.37
CA TYR A 55 9.44 10.52 10.98
C TYR A 55 10.41 9.36 11.20
N TYR A 56 10.39 8.75 12.39
CA TYR A 56 11.30 7.63 12.70
C TYR A 56 10.99 6.37 11.86
N VAL A 57 9.71 6.07 11.65
CA VAL A 57 9.28 4.96 10.78
C VAL A 57 9.67 5.23 9.33
N SER A 58 9.47 6.45 8.85
CA SER A 58 9.86 6.88 7.51
C SER A 58 11.36 6.73 7.27
N GLN A 59 12.19 7.24 8.19
CA GLN A 59 13.65 7.14 8.08
C GLN A 59 14.14 5.68 8.05
N ARG A 60 13.53 4.81 8.87
CA ARG A 60 13.83 3.37 8.88
C ARG A 60 13.38 2.69 7.59
N THR A 61 12.19 3.02 7.10
CA THR A 61 11.61 2.44 5.88
C THR A 61 12.42 2.87 4.66
N LEU A 62 12.80 4.14 4.56
CA LEU A 62 13.65 4.68 3.50
C LEU A 62 15.02 4.00 3.48
N LYS A 63 15.65 3.78 4.64
CA LYS A 63 16.89 2.99 4.72
C LYS A 63 16.72 1.56 4.22
N ASN A 64 15.56 0.95 4.47
CA ASN A 64 15.27 -0.42 4.03
C ASN A 64 14.99 -0.49 2.52
N ALA A 65 14.30 0.52 1.99
CA ALA A 65 14.01 0.68 0.57
C ALA A 65 15.29 0.92 -0.26
N ILE A 66 16.20 1.75 0.25
CA ILE A 66 17.52 1.99 -0.36
C ILE A 66 18.39 0.72 -0.35
N ARG A 67 18.21 -0.17 0.64
CA ARG A 67 18.99 -1.40 0.77
C ARG A 67 18.64 -2.48 -0.25
N ASN A 68 17.46 -2.42 -0.87
CA ASN A 68 17.01 -3.31 -1.96
C ASN A 68 16.70 -2.50 -3.25
N PRO A 69 17.72 -1.91 -3.91
CA PRO A 69 17.50 -1.04 -5.06
C PRO A 69 17.13 -1.80 -6.34
N ALA A 70 17.22 -3.12 -6.36
CA ALA A 70 17.05 -3.93 -7.57
C ALA A 70 15.69 -3.71 -8.26
N LEU A 71 14.61 -3.63 -7.49
CA LEU A 71 13.26 -3.40 -8.02
C LEU A 71 13.09 -1.96 -8.52
N PHE A 72 13.65 -0.99 -7.80
CA PHE A 72 13.58 0.43 -8.16
C PHE A 72 14.38 0.72 -9.44
N LEU A 73 15.61 0.19 -9.52
CA LEU A 73 16.48 0.35 -10.68
C LEU A 73 15.86 -0.28 -11.93
N SER A 74 15.26 -1.46 -11.81
CA SER A 74 14.55 -2.11 -12.92
C SER A 74 13.42 -1.25 -13.46
N GLN A 75 12.64 -0.59 -12.58
CA GLN A 75 11.56 0.30 -13.01
C GLN A 75 12.08 1.56 -13.69
N ILE A 76 13.19 2.14 -13.21
CA ILE A 76 13.83 3.29 -13.88
C ILE A 76 14.30 2.89 -15.28
N VAL A 77 14.99 1.75 -15.43
CA VAL A 77 15.51 1.29 -16.71
C VAL A 77 14.37 1.06 -17.72
N VAL A 78 13.29 0.40 -17.29
CA VAL A 78 12.10 0.19 -18.13
C VAL A 78 11.44 1.52 -18.52
N ALA A 79 11.30 2.46 -17.57
CA ALA A 79 10.74 3.78 -17.83
C ALA A 79 11.58 4.57 -18.84
N ILE A 80 12.91 4.50 -18.77
CA ILE A 80 13.81 5.15 -19.73
C ILE A 80 13.65 4.53 -21.13
N ILE A 81 13.70 3.20 -21.24
CA ILE A 81 13.59 2.50 -22.52
C ILE A 81 12.24 2.78 -23.17
N LEU A 82 11.15 2.71 -22.40
CA LEU A 82 9.80 2.97 -22.91
C LEU A 82 9.62 4.44 -23.30
N GLY A 83 10.16 5.36 -22.51
CA GLY A 83 10.17 6.79 -22.83
C GLY A 83 10.95 7.11 -24.10
N LEU A 84 12.11 6.46 -24.30
CA LEU A 84 12.90 6.58 -25.53
C LEU A 84 12.17 6.01 -26.74
N LEU A 85 11.54 4.83 -26.61
CA LEU A 85 10.77 4.22 -27.70
C LEU A 85 9.63 5.12 -28.16
N ILE A 86 8.81 5.61 -27.22
CA ILE A 86 7.69 6.52 -27.52
C ILE A 86 8.23 7.83 -28.09
N GLY A 87 9.29 8.37 -27.49
CA GLY A 87 9.97 9.57 -27.96
C GLY A 87 10.48 9.45 -29.40
N LEU A 88 11.07 8.31 -29.76
CA LEU A 88 11.55 8.01 -31.12
C LEU A 88 10.42 7.85 -32.13
N VAL A 89 9.34 7.15 -31.77
CA VAL A 89 8.17 6.94 -32.64
C VAL A 89 7.53 8.27 -33.04
N PHE A 90 7.54 9.24 -32.13
CA PHE A 90 6.93 10.55 -32.32
C PHE A 90 7.96 11.67 -32.55
N HIS A 91 9.22 11.33 -32.86
CA HIS A 91 10.33 12.27 -32.92
C HIS A 91 10.22 13.30 -34.06
N ASP A 92 9.44 13.01 -35.11
CA ASP A 92 9.38 13.86 -36.30
C ASP A 92 7.94 14.10 -36.75
N MET A 93 7.18 14.85 -35.94
CA MET A 93 5.81 15.21 -36.29
C MET A 93 5.79 16.34 -37.32
N GLU A 94 5.25 16.04 -38.49
CA GLU A 94 5.02 17.01 -39.56
C GLU A 94 4.15 18.17 -39.06
N LYS A 95 4.55 19.42 -39.35
CA LYS A 95 3.92 20.65 -38.83
C LYS A 95 2.68 21.10 -39.64
N THR A 96 2.15 20.23 -40.49
CA THR A 96 0.96 20.48 -41.31
C THR A 96 -0.31 20.36 -40.47
N ILE A 97 -1.34 21.16 -40.82
CA ILE A 97 -2.51 21.44 -39.97
C ILE A 97 -3.32 20.16 -39.65
N ASP A 98 -3.49 19.27 -40.63
CA ASP A 98 -4.32 18.06 -40.46
C ASP A 98 -3.55 16.86 -39.83
N PRO A 99 -2.39 16.40 -40.35
CA PRO A 99 -1.68 15.26 -39.77
C PRO A 99 -0.92 15.61 -38.47
N GLY A 100 -0.50 16.87 -38.30
CA GLY A 100 0.24 17.31 -37.13
C GLY A 100 -0.59 17.31 -35.84
N VAL A 101 -1.89 17.61 -35.92
CA VAL A 101 -2.79 17.55 -34.76
C VAL A 101 -3.04 16.11 -34.34
N GLN A 102 -3.24 15.20 -35.29
CA GLN A 102 -3.45 13.78 -35.01
C GLN A 102 -2.22 13.15 -34.34
N ASN A 103 -1.01 13.45 -34.81
CA ASN A 103 0.22 12.94 -34.20
C ASN A 103 0.42 13.45 -32.76
N ARG A 104 0.09 14.71 -32.47
CA ARG A 104 0.16 15.28 -31.11
C ARG A 104 -0.83 14.60 -30.16
N LEU A 105 -2.07 14.42 -30.60
CA LEU A 105 -3.08 13.71 -29.82
C LEU A 105 -2.68 12.25 -29.59
N GLY A 106 -2.12 11.59 -30.61
CA GLY A 106 -1.54 10.25 -30.51
C GLY A 106 -0.44 10.16 -29.44
N ALA A 107 0.50 11.09 -29.43
CA ALA A 107 1.57 11.12 -28.43
C ALA A 107 1.04 11.30 -27.00
N ILE A 108 0.11 12.24 -26.77
CA ILE A 108 -0.51 12.46 -25.44
C ILE A 108 -1.25 11.19 -25.00
N PHE A 109 -2.02 10.57 -25.90
CA PHE A 109 -2.74 9.34 -25.63
C PHE A 109 -1.81 8.19 -25.22
N PHE A 110 -0.71 7.99 -25.94
CA PHE A 110 0.28 6.96 -25.60
C PHE A 110 0.99 7.23 -24.27
N ILE A 111 1.30 8.49 -23.95
CA ILE A 111 1.87 8.87 -22.65
C ILE A 111 0.90 8.53 -21.51
N ILE A 112 -0.38 8.91 -21.65
CA ILE A 112 -1.41 8.65 -20.64
C ILE A 112 -1.62 7.15 -20.44
N ILE A 113 -1.74 6.37 -21.53
CA ILE A 113 -1.93 4.92 -21.43
C ILE A 113 -0.73 4.24 -20.79
N SER A 114 0.49 4.64 -21.14
CA SER A 114 1.71 4.10 -20.54
C SER A 114 1.74 4.36 -19.02
N GLN A 115 1.28 5.54 -18.60
CA GLN A 115 1.15 5.89 -17.19
C GLN A 115 0.07 5.08 -16.47
N ILE A 116 -1.06 4.79 -17.12
CA ILE A 116 -2.11 3.92 -16.59
C ILE A 116 -1.57 2.51 -16.40
N PHE A 117 -0.90 1.94 -17.41
CA PHE A 117 -0.33 0.59 -17.33
C PHE A 117 0.72 0.49 -16.22
N SER A 118 1.60 1.49 -16.10
CA SER A 118 2.58 1.59 -15.01
C SER A 118 1.91 1.58 -13.62
N THR A 119 0.73 2.21 -13.50
CA THR A 119 -0.04 2.24 -12.25
C THR A 119 -0.70 0.88 -11.96
N ILE A 120 -1.16 0.17 -12.99
CA ILE A 120 -1.72 -1.18 -12.85
C ILE A 120 -0.64 -2.17 -12.38
N THR A 121 0.54 -2.16 -12.99
CA THR A 121 1.68 -2.98 -12.54
C THR A 121 2.11 -2.65 -11.11
N ALA A 122 1.89 -1.40 -10.67
CA ALA A 122 2.16 -0.99 -9.30
C ALA A 122 1.19 -1.57 -8.25
N LEU A 123 0.00 -2.01 -8.68
CA LEU A 123 -1.02 -2.54 -7.78
C LEU A 123 -0.64 -3.92 -7.23
N GLU A 124 0.03 -4.77 -8.01
CA GLU A 124 0.42 -6.12 -7.58
C GLU A 124 1.27 -6.16 -6.29
N PRO A 125 2.39 -5.41 -6.17
CA PRO A 125 3.15 -5.38 -4.92
C PRO A 125 2.34 -4.75 -3.77
N LEU A 126 1.49 -3.76 -4.04
CA LEU A 126 0.62 -3.16 -3.02
C LEU A 126 -0.40 -4.16 -2.46
N LEU A 127 -0.95 -5.03 -3.30
CA LEU A 127 -1.86 -6.09 -2.86
C LEU A 127 -1.15 -7.13 -1.98
N LYS A 128 0.11 -7.48 -2.32
CA LYS A 128 0.94 -8.38 -1.51
C LYS A 128 1.26 -7.77 -0.14
N GLU A 129 1.67 -6.50 -0.12
CA GLU A 129 1.91 -5.77 1.14
C GLU A 129 0.64 -5.61 1.97
N ARG A 130 -0.51 -5.32 1.34
CA ARG A 130 -1.81 -5.26 2.01
C ARG A 130 -2.16 -6.58 2.68
N ALA A 131 -1.95 -7.72 2.02
CA ALA A 131 -2.27 -9.03 2.58
C ALA A 131 -1.43 -9.33 3.84
N LEU A 132 -0.12 -9.04 3.78
CA LEU A 132 0.78 -9.13 4.92
C LEU A 132 0.35 -8.17 6.04
N PHE A 133 0.00 -6.94 5.67
CA PHE A 133 -0.46 -5.92 6.60
C PHE A 133 -1.73 -6.34 7.35
N ILE A 134 -2.73 -6.90 6.68
CA ILE A 134 -3.97 -7.38 7.33
C ILE A 134 -3.65 -8.47 8.35
N HIS A 135 -2.69 -9.35 8.05
CA HIS A 135 -2.26 -10.40 8.96
C HIS A 135 -1.56 -9.82 10.21
N GLU A 136 -0.64 -8.87 10.04
CA GLU A 136 0.06 -8.21 11.15
C GLU A 136 -0.86 -7.34 12.01
N ASN A 137 -1.87 -6.73 11.40
CA ASN A 137 -2.81 -5.81 12.04
C ASN A 137 -3.66 -6.49 13.14
N VAL A 138 -3.95 -7.79 13.00
CA VAL A 138 -4.62 -8.61 14.03
C VAL A 138 -3.85 -8.62 15.35
N SER A 139 -2.53 -8.37 15.32
CA SER A 139 -1.67 -8.36 16.52
C SER A 139 -1.81 -7.09 17.36
N GLY A 140 -2.38 -5.99 16.84
CA GLY A 140 -2.87 -4.84 17.62
C GLY A 140 -1.82 -4.01 18.37
N TYR A 141 -0.58 -3.94 17.89
CA TYR A 141 0.53 -3.26 18.60
C TYR A 141 0.67 -1.74 18.33
N TYR A 142 0.05 -1.16 17.28
CA TYR A 142 0.24 0.25 16.91
C TYR A 142 -1.03 0.89 16.31
N ARG A 143 -1.13 2.23 16.34
CA ARG A 143 -2.12 2.98 15.53
C ARG A 143 -1.80 2.80 14.05
N ILE A 144 -2.41 1.77 13.51
CA ILE A 144 -2.37 1.33 12.11
C ILE A 144 -2.46 2.47 11.09
N SER A 145 -3.37 3.43 11.30
CA SER A 145 -3.61 4.50 10.34
C SER A 145 -2.40 5.42 10.18
N THR A 146 -1.73 5.77 11.27
CA THR A 146 -0.56 6.66 11.26
C THR A 146 0.65 6.00 10.63
N PHE A 147 0.91 4.72 10.96
CA PHE A 147 1.99 3.94 10.35
C PHE A 147 1.74 3.71 8.86
N PHE A 148 0.50 3.38 8.48
CA PHE A 148 0.13 3.15 7.09
C PHE A 148 0.31 4.41 6.24
N ILE A 149 -0.18 5.56 6.71
CA ILE A 149 -0.01 6.85 6.02
C ILE A 149 1.47 7.23 5.92
N ALA A 150 2.26 7.05 6.99
CA ALA A 150 3.71 7.29 6.97
C ALA A 150 4.42 6.48 5.89
N LYS A 151 4.11 5.18 5.82
CA LYS A 151 4.73 4.26 4.88
C LYS A 151 4.30 4.54 3.44
N LEU A 152 3.03 4.87 3.22
CA LEU A 152 2.50 5.19 1.89
C LEU A 152 3.11 6.50 1.35
N ILE A 153 3.24 7.53 2.19
CA ILE A 153 3.79 8.84 1.79
C ILE A 153 5.31 8.78 1.59
N CYS A 154 6.04 8.07 2.44
CA CYS A 154 7.50 8.15 2.43
C CYS A 154 8.20 7.06 1.62
N ASP A 155 7.53 5.94 1.33
CA ASP A 155 8.15 4.82 0.62
C ASP A 155 7.51 4.63 -0.76
N VAL A 156 6.20 4.44 -0.79
CA VAL A 156 5.45 4.16 -2.03
C VAL A 156 5.46 5.37 -2.95
N LEU A 157 5.18 6.57 -2.44
CA LEU A 157 5.10 7.77 -3.27
C LEU A 157 6.43 8.12 -3.97
N PRO A 158 7.59 8.24 -3.26
CA PRO A 158 8.85 8.60 -3.91
C PRO A 158 9.31 7.56 -4.94
N MET A 159 9.17 6.26 -4.62
CA MET A 159 9.53 5.17 -5.52
C MET A 159 8.70 5.14 -6.81
N ARG A 160 7.50 5.73 -6.80
CA ARG A 160 6.58 5.74 -7.96
C ARG A 160 6.57 7.05 -8.73
N VAL A 161 6.69 8.17 -8.03
CA VAL A 161 6.72 9.50 -8.64
C VAL A 161 8.03 9.69 -9.42
N LEU A 162 9.16 9.18 -8.93
CA LEU A 162 10.45 9.31 -9.63
C LEU A 162 10.46 8.69 -11.04
N PRO A 163 10.11 7.40 -11.25
CA PRO A 163 10.08 6.80 -12.59
C PRO A 163 9.10 7.49 -13.54
N SER A 164 7.93 7.90 -13.02
CA SER A 164 6.90 8.59 -13.81
C SER A 164 7.34 10.00 -14.25
N ILE A 165 8.04 10.74 -13.39
CA ILE A 165 8.64 12.03 -13.74
C ILE A 165 9.71 11.84 -14.81
N ILE A 166 10.59 10.84 -14.66
CA ILE A 166 11.65 10.56 -15.64
C ILE A 166 11.05 10.20 -17.00
N PHE A 167 10.05 9.30 -17.02
CA PHE A 167 9.33 8.94 -18.24
C PHE A 167 8.68 10.16 -18.90
N SER A 168 7.94 10.96 -18.12
CA SER A 168 7.28 12.17 -18.61
C SER A 168 8.26 13.20 -19.16
N LEU A 169 9.41 13.39 -18.50
CA LEU A 169 10.47 14.29 -18.96
C LEU A 169 11.05 13.83 -20.30
N ILE A 170 11.43 12.56 -20.41
CA ILE A 170 11.99 11.98 -21.64
C ILE A 170 10.98 12.09 -22.78
N ALA A 171 9.74 11.66 -22.54
CA ALA A 171 8.67 11.72 -23.54
C ALA A 171 8.38 13.17 -23.96
N TYR A 172 8.34 14.13 -23.03
CA TYR A 172 8.12 15.55 -23.34
C TYR A 172 9.23 16.15 -24.20
N PHE A 173 10.50 15.88 -23.86
CA PHE A 173 11.63 16.39 -24.62
C PHE A 173 11.73 15.81 -26.04
N LEU A 174 11.41 14.52 -26.21
CA LEU A 174 11.50 13.83 -27.50
C LEU A 174 10.30 14.06 -28.42
N THR A 175 9.09 14.13 -27.87
CA THR A 175 7.87 14.40 -28.66
C THR A 175 7.75 15.85 -29.12
N GLY A 176 8.59 16.75 -28.61
CA GLY A 176 8.62 18.16 -29.03
C GLY A 176 7.31 18.91 -28.78
N LEU A 177 6.49 18.44 -27.83
CA LEU A 177 5.09 18.82 -27.69
C LEU A 177 4.86 20.32 -27.47
N GLN A 178 5.83 21.01 -26.86
CA GLN A 178 6.01 22.46 -26.91
C GLN A 178 7.41 22.85 -26.44
N ARG A 179 8.20 23.50 -27.30
CA ARG A 179 9.38 24.28 -26.90
C ARG A 179 9.03 25.77 -27.03
N SER A 180 7.94 26.20 -26.38
CA SER A 180 7.56 27.61 -26.37
C SER A 180 8.18 28.29 -25.15
N VAL A 181 9.16 29.13 -25.42
CA VAL A 181 9.35 30.40 -24.72
C VAL A 181 8.83 31.48 -25.67
N GLY A 182 7.52 31.75 -25.64
CA GLY A 182 6.87 32.73 -26.51
C GLY A 182 5.44 32.36 -26.83
#